data_AF-A0A3C1UDY2-F1
#
_entry.id   AF-A0A3C1UDY2-F1
#
_cell.length_a   1.000
_cell.length_b   1.000
_cell.length_c   1.000
_cell.angle_alpha   90.00
_cell.angle_beta   90.00
_cell.angle_gamma   90.00
#
_symmetry.space_group_name_H-M   'P 1'
#
loop_
_entity.id
_entity.type
_entity.pdbx_description
1 polymer ?
#
loop_
_entity_poly.entity_id
_entity_poly.type
_entity_poly.pdbx_seq_one_letter_code
_entity_poly.pdbx_strand_id
1 'polypeptide(L)'
;YEAADQQKQLGIYGAAVKVAMIMALITQAFRYAYEPFVFGKSKDKDNKDTYAKAMKYFIMFTLFAFLAVIAGIDVLKHIIAPDYWEGLKVVPIVMAAEIMMGVYFNLSFWYKLIDKTIWGAVFSFVGCAVLFAINFIFVPKYGYMACAWGGFAGYGTAMVISYFVGQKHYPIAYPMKDIGIYTGLAAVLFVAMLWHPFGTAVLDTVYRCVLMMVFFVVMFRREHMGEMFQKLPVVGRFFR
;
A
#
# COMPACT_ATOMS: atom_id res chain seq x y z
N TYR A 1 -7.96 -32.77 -2.10
CA TYR A 1 -7.83 -31.92 -0.91
C TYR A 1 -8.98 -32.24 0.01
N GLU A 2 -8.73 -32.81 1.19
CA GLU A 2 -9.78 -33.15 2.16
C GLU A 2 -10.38 -31.88 2.79
N ALA A 3 -11.68 -31.91 3.06
CA ALA A 3 -12.44 -30.75 3.55
C ALA A 3 -11.94 -30.20 4.90
N ALA A 4 -11.26 -31.02 5.70
CA ALA A 4 -10.65 -30.62 6.97
C ALA A 4 -9.45 -29.68 6.78
N ASP A 5 -8.64 -29.89 5.74
CA ASP A 5 -7.52 -29.01 5.38
C ASP A 5 -8.01 -27.66 4.84
N GLN A 6 -9.14 -27.66 4.11
CA GLN A 6 -9.72 -26.43 3.57
C GLN A 6 -10.25 -25.51 4.67
N GLN A 7 -10.93 -26.07 5.70
CA GLN A 7 -11.41 -25.30 6.86
C GLN A 7 -10.25 -24.71 7.67
N LYS A 8 -9.16 -25.47 7.85
CA LYS A 8 -7.95 -25.00 8.52
C LYS A 8 -7.27 -23.88 7.72
N GLN A 9 -7.11 -24.03 6.40
CA GLN A 9 -6.56 -22.99 5.53
C GLN A 9 -7.43 -21.72 5.48
N LEU A 10 -8.76 -21.86 5.49
CA LEU A 10 -9.68 -20.71 5.58
C LEU A 10 -9.56 -19.97 6.90
N GLY A 11 -9.40 -20.69 8.02
CA GLY A 11 -9.11 -20.09 9.32
C GLY A 11 -7.82 -19.29 9.28
N ILE A 12 -6.73 -19.91 8.81
CA ILE A 12 -5.40 -19.30 8.66
C ILE A 12 -5.47 -18.03 7.83
N TYR A 13 -6.19 -18.08 6.70
CA TYR A 13 -6.45 -16.93 5.86
C TYR A 13 -7.25 -15.86 6.59
N GLY A 14 -8.29 -16.22 7.34
CA GLY A 14 -9.12 -15.28 8.10
C GLY A 14 -8.36 -14.43 9.12
N ALA A 15 -7.37 -15.00 9.82
CA ALA A 15 -6.53 -14.24 10.76
C ALA A 15 -5.52 -13.33 10.04
N ALA A 16 -4.89 -13.82 8.97
CA ALA A 16 -3.96 -13.03 8.15
C ALA A 16 -4.70 -11.87 7.44
N VAL A 17 -5.92 -12.12 6.97
CA VAL A 17 -6.78 -11.10 6.37
C VAL A 17 -7.11 -10.01 7.37
N LYS A 18 -7.37 -10.30 8.65
CA LYS A 18 -7.60 -9.24 9.66
C LYS A 18 -6.43 -8.26 9.78
N VAL A 19 -5.19 -8.76 9.67
CA VAL A 19 -4.00 -7.89 9.64
C VAL A 19 -3.97 -7.07 8.34
N ALA A 20 -4.22 -7.72 7.20
CA ALA A 20 -4.25 -7.03 5.91
C ALA A 20 -5.39 -6.00 5.80
N MET A 21 -6.52 -6.22 6.49
CA MET A 21 -7.65 -5.30 6.56
C MET A 21 -7.28 -3.95 7.15
N ILE A 22 -6.23 -3.86 7.98
CA ILE A 22 -5.71 -2.58 8.48
C ILE A 22 -5.31 -1.70 7.29
N MET A 23 -4.63 -2.25 6.29
CA MET A 23 -4.27 -1.49 5.10
C MET A 23 -5.48 -1.11 4.26
N ALA A 24 -6.43 -2.03 4.08
CA ALA A 24 -7.67 -1.74 3.37
C ALA A 24 -8.45 -0.58 4.03
N LEU A 25 -8.47 -0.51 5.37
CA LEU A 25 -9.09 0.59 6.11
C LEU A 25 -8.33 1.90 5.91
N ILE A 26 -6.99 1.87 5.92
CA ILE A 26 -6.16 3.04 5.65
C ILE A 26 -6.40 3.59 4.24
N THR A 27 -6.41 2.72 3.23
CA THR A 27 -6.64 3.12 1.83
C THR A 27 -8.05 3.64 1.62
N GLN A 28 -9.06 3.05 2.28
CA GLN A 28 -10.44 3.54 2.28
C GLN A 28 -10.59 4.90 2.95
N ALA A 29 -10.01 5.10 4.14
CA ALA A 29 -10.04 6.38 4.85
C ALA A 29 -9.40 7.49 4.01
N PHE A 30 -8.25 7.19 3.38
CA PHE A 30 -7.62 8.11 2.45
C PHE A 30 -8.54 8.43 1.27
N ARG A 31 -9.14 7.41 0.65
CA ARG A 31 -10.09 7.59 -0.46
C ARG A 31 -11.23 8.54 -0.10
N TYR A 32 -11.84 8.36 1.07
CA TYR A 32 -12.94 9.22 1.53
C TYR A 32 -12.49 10.66 1.80
N ALA A 33 -11.26 10.88 2.23
CA ALA A 33 -10.71 12.24 2.39
C ALA A 33 -10.29 12.86 1.04
N TYR A 34 -9.75 12.04 0.13
CA TYR A 34 -9.14 12.49 -1.12
C TYR A 34 -10.18 12.82 -2.19
N GLU A 35 -11.24 12.02 -2.32
CA GLU A 35 -12.31 12.23 -3.30
C GLU A 35 -12.96 13.63 -3.21
N PRO A 36 -13.44 14.11 -2.04
CA PRO A 36 -13.97 15.46 -1.91
C PRO A 36 -12.89 16.53 -2.09
N PHE A 37 -11.63 16.26 -1.71
CA PHE A 37 -10.52 17.18 -1.91
C PHE A 37 -10.22 17.43 -3.40
N VAL A 38 -10.23 16.37 -4.21
CA VAL A 38 -10.00 16.45 -5.66
C VAL A 38 -11.17 17.10 -6.37
N PHE A 39 -12.40 16.66 -6.09
CA PHE A 39 -13.58 17.19 -6.78
C PHE A 39 -13.99 18.58 -6.31
N GLY A 40 -13.72 18.97 -5.06
CA GLY A 40 -13.95 20.33 -4.57
C GLY A 40 -13.02 21.37 -5.20
N LYS A 41 -11.81 20.96 -5.61
CA LYS A 41 -10.81 21.81 -6.24
C LYS A 41 -10.79 21.73 -7.78
N SER A 42 -11.56 20.84 -8.40
CA SER A 42 -11.56 20.62 -9.86
C SER A 42 -12.01 21.84 -10.67
N LYS A 43 -12.69 22.82 -10.06
CA LYS A 43 -13.09 24.08 -10.71
C LYS A 43 -11.91 25.02 -11.01
N ASP A 44 -10.80 24.89 -10.30
CA ASP A 44 -9.58 25.65 -10.58
C ASP A 44 -8.70 24.87 -11.57
N LYS A 45 -8.47 25.46 -12.75
CA LYS A 45 -7.81 24.86 -13.92
C LYS A 45 -6.36 24.37 -13.70
N ASP A 46 -5.76 24.59 -12.52
CA ASP A 46 -4.32 24.41 -12.27
C ASP A 46 -3.94 23.41 -11.16
N ASN A 47 -4.85 22.52 -10.75
CA ASN A 47 -4.62 21.63 -9.58
C ASN A 47 -3.78 20.36 -9.83
N LYS A 48 -3.09 20.24 -10.96
CA LYS A 48 -2.28 19.04 -11.29
C LYS A 48 -1.11 18.82 -10.31
N ASP A 49 -0.47 19.90 -9.85
CA ASP A 49 0.59 19.83 -8.85
C ASP A 49 0.07 19.31 -7.50
N THR A 50 -1.14 19.76 -7.11
CA THR A 50 -1.84 19.28 -5.93
C THR A 50 -2.09 17.76 -6.01
N TYR A 51 -2.51 17.24 -7.17
CA TYR A 51 -2.70 15.80 -7.38
C TYR A 51 -1.39 15.02 -7.33
N ALA A 52 -0.33 15.55 -7.94
CA ALA A 52 1.00 14.94 -7.92
C ALA A 52 1.54 14.83 -6.48
N LYS A 53 1.39 15.90 -5.68
CA LYS A 53 1.76 15.92 -4.26
C LYS A 53 0.93 14.96 -3.44
N ALA A 54 -0.39 14.95 -3.63
CA ALA A 54 -1.26 14.05 -2.89
C ALA A 54 -0.96 12.57 -3.15
N MET A 55 -0.70 12.19 -4.41
CA MET A 55 -0.24 10.84 -4.76
C MET A 55 1.06 10.49 -4.04
N LYS A 56 2.04 11.41 -4.08
CA LYS A 56 3.32 11.22 -3.39
C LYS A 56 3.13 10.99 -1.89
N TYR A 57 2.38 11.85 -1.20
CA TYR A 57 2.11 11.70 0.23
C TYR A 57 1.30 10.44 0.56
N PHE A 58 0.35 10.05 -0.29
CA PHE A 58 -0.37 8.78 -0.15
C PHE A 58 0.58 7.59 -0.15
N ILE A 59 1.49 7.52 -1.13
CA ILE A 59 2.46 6.43 -1.23
C ILE A 59 3.40 6.44 -0.02
N MET A 60 3.90 7.61 0.38
CA MET A 60 4.80 7.73 1.53
C MET A 60 4.14 7.25 2.83
N PHE A 61 2.90 7.69 3.08
CA PHE A 61 2.14 7.31 4.25
C PHE A 61 1.80 5.82 4.27
N THR A 62 1.37 5.27 3.14
CA THR A 62 1.02 3.85 3.05
C THR A 62 2.24 2.93 3.12
N LEU A 63 3.41 3.34 2.60
CA LEU A 63 4.67 2.63 2.80
C LEU A 63 5.13 2.67 4.26
N PHE A 64 4.97 3.81 4.94
CA PHE A 64 5.25 3.90 6.37
C PHE A 64 4.33 2.97 7.18
N ALA A 65 3.02 3.02 6.92
CA ALA A 65 2.06 2.11 7.55
C ALA A 65 2.37 0.63 7.27
N PHE A 66 2.80 0.32 6.04
CA PHE A 66 3.27 -1.01 5.68
C PHE A 66 4.43 -1.47 6.56
N LEU A 67 5.49 -0.67 6.66
CA LEU A 67 6.66 -0.97 7.49
C LEU A 67 6.29 -1.08 8.97
N ALA A 68 5.35 -0.27 9.46
CA ALA A 68 4.89 -0.31 10.85
C ALA A 68 4.19 -1.63 11.19
N VAL A 69 3.34 -2.15 10.31
CA VAL A 69 2.68 -3.45 10.50
C VAL A 69 3.69 -4.59 10.44
N ILE A 70 4.66 -4.53 9.53
CA ILE A 70 5.73 -5.55 9.45
C ILE A 70 6.62 -5.51 10.69
N ALA A 71 6.98 -4.32 11.18
CA ALA A 71 7.74 -4.18 12.41
C ALA A 71 6.99 -4.72 13.63
N GLY A 72 5.67 -4.53 13.67
CA GLY A 72 4.78 -5.05 14.72
C GLY A 72 4.35 -6.51 14.56
N ILE A 73 4.84 -7.25 13.57
CA ILE A 73 4.33 -8.59 13.26
C ILE A 73 4.48 -9.58 14.42
N ASP A 74 5.52 -9.43 15.25
CA ASP A 74 5.74 -10.29 16.41
C ASP A 74 4.76 -9.98 17.55
N VAL A 75 4.32 -8.73 17.69
CA VAL A 75 3.22 -8.36 18.59
C VAL A 75 1.91 -8.94 18.06
N LEU A 76 1.67 -8.87 16.75
CA LEU A 76 0.49 -9.45 16.11
C LEU A 76 0.41 -10.98 16.29
N LYS A 77 1.55 -11.68 16.30
CA LYS A 77 1.61 -13.12 16.62
C LYS A 77 1.11 -13.49 18.02
N HIS A 78 1.14 -12.57 18.98
CA HIS A 78 0.60 -12.83 20.33
C HIS A 78 -0.93 -12.75 20.36
N ILE A 79 -1.53 -12.03 19.42
CA ILE A 79 -2.99 -11.90 19.25
C ILE A 79 -3.54 -13.07 18.41
N ILE A 80 -2.70 -13.65 17.56
CA ILE A 80 -3.04 -14.68 16.59
C ILE A 80 -2.60 -16.05 17.11
N ALA A 81 -3.50 -17.04 17.16
CA ALA A 81 -3.16 -18.39 17.61
C ALA A 81 -2.02 -19.01 16.76
N PRO A 82 -1.11 -19.82 17.36
CA PRO A 82 0.08 -20.35 16.69
C PRO A 82 -0.18 -21.07 15.36
N ASP A 83 -1.33 -21.74 15.24
CA ASP A 83 -1.76 -22.45 14.02
C ASP A 83 -1.94 -21.53 12.80
N TYR A 84 -2.00 -20.20 13.00
CA TYR A 84 -2.31 -19.20 11.98
C TYR A 84 -1.08 -18.41 11.51
N TRP A 85 0.10 -18.70 12.08
CA TRP A 85 1.33 -17.98 11.76
C TRP A 85 1.81 -18.22 10.32
N GLU A 86 1.43 -19.33 9.70
CA GLU A 86 1.77 -19.61 8.30
C GLU A 86 1.14 -18.57 7.35
N GLY A 87 -0.09 -18.12 7.67
CA GLY A 87 -0.81 -17.11 6.90
C GLY A 87 -0.18 -15.71 6.96
N LEU A 88 0.65 -15.43 7.97
CA LEU A 88 1.34 -14.13 8.09
C LEU A 88 2.28 -13.85 6.91
N LYS A 89 2.75 -14.89 6.22
CA LYS A 89 3.60 -14.74 5.01
C LYS A 89 2.87 -14.04 3.86
N VAL A 90 1.54 -14.09 3.85
CA VAL A 90 0.71 -13.48 2.81
C VAL A 90 0.41 -12.01 3.08
N VAL A 91 0.50 -11.58 4.34
CA VAL A 91 0.21 -10.20 4.77
C VAL A 91 0.98 -9.15 3.95
N PRO A 92 2.31 -9.25 3.77
CA PRO A 92 3.04 -8.24 2.99
C PRO A 92 2.55 -8.13 1.54
N ILE A 93 2.19 -9.26 0.92
CA ILE A 93 1.74 -9.31 -0.47
C ILE A 93 0.37 -8.63 -0.61
N VAL A 94 -0.56 -8.96 0.29
CA VAL A 94 -1.92 -8.36 0.28
C VAL A 94 -1.85 -6.87 0.58
N MET A 95 -1.02 -6.47 1.55
CA MET A 95 -0.84 -5.06 1.86
C MET A 95 -0.23 -4.29 0.68
N ALA A 96 0.74 -4.86 -0.03
CA ALA A 96 1.28 -4.24 -1.24
C ALA A 96 0.21 -4.14 -2.34
N ALA A 97 -0.66 -5.13 -2.48
CA ALA A 97 -1.81 -5.09 -3.38
C ALA A 97 -2.79 -3.96 -3.03
N GLU A 98 -3.07 -3.75 -1.73
CA GLU A 98 -3.89 -2.63 -1.24
C GLU A 98 -3.25 -1.26 -1.55
N ILE A 99 -1.94 -1.12 -1.39
CA ILE A 99 -1.22 0.10 -1.79
C ILE A 99 -1.42 0.36 -3.28
N MET A 100 -1.23 -0.65 -4.13
CA MET A 100 -1.44 -0.54 -5.58
C MET A 100 -2.88 -0.17 -5.93
N MET A 101 -3.85 -0.76 -5.24
CA MET A 101 -5.27 -0.44 -5.38
C MET A 101 -5.54 1.03 -5.04
N GLY A 102 -4.96 1.54 -3.95
CA GLY A 102 -5.06 2.95 -3.58
C GLY A 102 -4.36 3.90 -4.56
N VAL A 103 -3.21 3.52 -5.12
CA VAL A 103 -2.57 4.28 -6.21
C VAL A 103 -3.44 4.28 -7.46
N TYR A 104 -4.01 3.13 -7.85
CA TYR A 104 -4.95 3.04 -8.95
C TYR A 104 -6.19 3.91 -8.72
N PHE A 105 -6.72 3.94 -7.49
CA PHE A 105 -7.81 4.84 -7.13
C PHE A 105 -7.43 6.31 -7.31
N ASN A 106 -6.24 6.72 -6.86
CA ASN A 106 -5.73 8.07 -7.09
C ASN A 106 -5.57 8.41 -8.57
N LEU A 107 -5.10 7.45 -9.39
CA LEU A 107 -5.03 7.62 -10.84
C LEU A 107 -6.43 7.70 -11.46
N SER A 108 -7.43 7.04 -10.89
CA SER A 108 -8.78 6.99 -11.48
C SER A 108 -9.41 8.36 -11.75
N PHE A 109 -8.98 9.39 -11.02
CA PHE A 109 -9.52 10.74 -11.17
C PHE A 109 -9.20 11.37 -12.53
N TRP A 110 -8.09 11.02 -13.20
CA TRP A 110 -7.75 11.66 -14.48
C TRP A 110 -8.85 11.41 -15.52
N TYR A 111 -9.38 10.19 -15.61
CA TYR A 111 -10.43 9.85 -16.58
C TYR A 111 -11.82 10.25 -16.08
N LYS A 112 -12.03 10.36 -14.77
CA LYS A 112 -13.28 10.91 -14.20
C LYS A 112 -13.40 12.42 -14.45
N LEU A 113 -12.29 13.15 -14.35
CA LEU A 113 -12.25 14.61 -14.53
C LEU A 113 -12.43 15.05 -15.99
N ILE A 114 -12.14 14.17 -16.95
CA ILE A 114 -12.35 14.43 -18.39
C ILE A 114 -13.57 13.69 -18.95
N ASP A 115 -14.44 13.17 -18.08
CA ASP A 115 -15.65 12.40 -18.42
C ASP A 115 -15.41 11.19 -19.34
N LYS A 116 -14.22 10.59 -19.32
CA LYS A 116 -13.88 9.37 -20.07
C LYS A 116 -13.89 8.11 -19.19
N THR A 117 -15.00 7.88 -18.50
CA THR A 117 -15.18 6.76 -17.56
C THR A 117 -14.99 5.37 -18.19
N ILE A 118 -15.13 5.25 -19.52
CA ILE A 118 -14.84 4.03 -20.30
C ILE A 118 -13.42 3.51 -20.01
N TRP A 119 -12.42 4.39 -19.84
CA TRP A 119 -11.07 3.97 -19.51
C TRP A 119 -10.99 3.24 -18.16
N GLY A 120 -11.76 3.71 -17.17
CA GLY A 120 -11.87 3.03 -15.88
C GLY A 120 -12.44 1.62 -16.00
N ALA A 121 -13.45 1.43 -16.86
CA ALA A 121 -13.99 0.10 -17.15
C ALA A 121 -12.95 -0.80 -17.82
N VAL A 122 -12.21 -0.29 -18.82
CA VAL A 122 -11.15 -1.04 -19.52
C VAL A 122 -10.06 -1.49 -18.56
N PHE A 123 -9.52 -0.60 -17.73
CA PHE A 123 -8.45 -0.97 -16.79
C PHE A 123 -8.91 -1.96 -15.73
N SER A 124 -10.12 -1.77 -15.21
CA SER A 124 -10.70 -2.69 -14.23
C SER A 124 -10.94 -4.06 -14.85
N PHE A 125 -11.39 -4.13 -16.10
CA PHE A 125 -11.60 -5.39 -16.82
C PHE A 125 -10.26 -6.12 -17.08
N VAL A 126 -9.23 -5.41 -17.52
CA VAL A 126 -7.89 -6.00 -17.72
C VAL A 126 -7.30 -6.50 -16.39
N GLY A 127 -7.39 -5.70 -15.32
CA GLY A 127 -6.94 -6.12 -13.98
C GLY A 127 -7.70 -7.34 -13.47
N CYS A 128 -9.02 -7.39 -13.70
CA CYS A 128 -9.88 -8.52 -13.37
C CYS A 128 -9.51 -9.78 -14.17
N ALA A 129 -9.25 -9.64 -15.47
CA ALA A 129 -8.81 -10.75 -16.31
C ALA A 129 -7.47 -11.35 -15.84
N VAL A 130 -6.50 -10.50 -15.47
CA VAL A 130 -5.22 -10.95 -14.90
C VAL A 130 -5.43 -11.66 -13.55
N LEU A 131 -6.28 -11.10 -12.68
CA LEU A 131 -6.64 -11.70 -11.40
C LEU A 131 -7.23 -13.11 -11.61
N PHE A 132 -8.21 -13.26 -12.50
CA PHE A 132 -8.82 -14.55 -12.81
C PHE A 132 -7.84 -15.53 -13.43
N ALA A 133 -7.02 -15.10 -14.39
CA ALA A 133 -6.02 -15.95 -15.02
C ALA A 133 -5.03 -16.51 -13.99
N ILE A 134 -4.52 -15.67 -13.09
CA ILE A 134 -3.60 -16.11 -12.04
C ILE A 134 -4.31 -17.06 -11.08
N ASN A 135 -5.52 -16.72 -10.64
CA ASN A 135 -6.23 -17.59 -9.71
C ASN A 135 -6.54 -18.95 -10.33
N PHE A 136 -7.04 -19.00 -11.56
CA PHE A 136 -7.41 -20.25 -12.21
C PHE A 136 -6.21 -21.17 -12.45
N ILE A 137 -5.04 -20.61 -12.80
CA ILE A 137 -3.82 -21.37 -13.10
C ILE A 137 -3.07 -21.77 -11.82
N PHE A 138 -2.97 -20.87 -10.83
CA PHE A 138 -2.07 -21.03 -9.69
C PHE A 138 -2.76 -21.47 -8.40
N VAL A 139 -4.06 -21.23 -8.20
CA VAL A 139 -4.79 -21.70 -7.00
C VAL A 139 -4.72 -23.22 -6.83
N PRO A 140 -4.87 -24.06 -7.88
CA PRO A 140 -4.79 -25.51 -7.72
C PRO A 140 -3.45 -26.01 -7.17
N LYS A 141 -2.37 -25.24 -7.33
CA LYS A 141 -0.99 -25.58 -6.93
C LYS A 141 -0.51 -24.86 -5.67
N TYR A 142 -0.88 -23.59 -5.48
CA TYR A 142 -0.35 -22.71 -4.44
C TYR A 142 -1.41 -22.20 -3.44
N GLY A 143 -2.67 -22.65 -3.59
CA GLY A 143 -3.76 -22.34 -2.66
C GLY A 143 -3.95 -20.85 -2.42
N TYR A 144 -4.10 -20.45 -1.16
CA TYR A 144 -4.36 -19.08 -0.74
C TYR A 144 -3.26 -18.08 -1.12
N MET A 145 -2.01 -18.54 -1.28
CA MET A 145 -0.90 -17.67 -1.68
C MET A 145 -1.03 -17.22 -3.13
N ALA A 146 -1.63 -18.04 -4.01
CA ALA A 146 -1.98 -17.65 -5.37
C ALA A 146 -3.01 -16.50 -5.38
N CYS A 147 -3.97 -16.51 -4.47
CA CYS A 147 -4.98 -15.46 -4.38
C CYS A 147 -4.35 -14.09 -4.10
N ALA A 148 -3.38 -14.05 -3.18
CA ALA A 148 -2.68 -12.81 -2.84
C ALA A 148 -1.84 -12.28 -4.00
N TRP A 149 -1.09 -13.15 -4.68
CA TRP A 149 -0.34 -12.79 -5.88
C TRP A 149 -1.23 -12.39 -7.04
N GLY A 150 -2.41 -13.01 -7.16
CA GLY A 150 -3.43 -12.63 -8.13
C GLY A 150 -3.93 -11.20 -7.89
N GLY A 151 -4.24 -10.85 -6.63
CA GLY A 151 -4.63 -9.49 -6.26
C GLY A 151 -3.53 -8.47 -6.56
N PHE A 152 -2.31 -8.78 -6.15
CA PHE A 152 -1.13 -7.96 -6.42
C PHE A 152 -0.93 -7.70 -7.92
N ALA A 153 -0.94 -8.75 -8.73
CA ALA A 153 -0.73 -8.63 -10.17
C ALA A 153 -1.93 -7.96 -10.88
N GLY A 154 -3.16 -8.24 -10.46
CA GLY A 154 -4.37 -7.63 -11.01
C GLY A 154 -4.39 -6.11 -10.77
N TYR A 155 -4.24 -5.68 -9.51
CA TYR A 155 -4.18 -4.26 -9.16
C TYR A 155 -2.92 -3.59 -9.71
N GLY A 156 -1.77 -4.25 -9.68
CA GLY A 156 -0.54 -3.76 -10.29
C GLY A 156 -0.69 -3.51 -11.78
N THR A 157 -1.34 -4.43 -12.51
CA THR A 157 -1.59 -4.26 -13.95
C THR A 157 -2.52 -3.08 -14.21
N ALA A 158 -3.64 -2.98 -13.49
CA ALA A 158 -4.57 -1.86 -13.63
C ALA A 158 -3.90 -0.51 -13.31
N MET A 159 -3.08 -0.46 -12.24
CA MET A 159 -2.30 0.71 -11.84
C MET A 159 -1.33 1.14 -12.94
N VAL A 160 -0.51 0.22 -13.45
CA VAL A 160 0.52 0.50 -14.46
C VAL A 160 -0.11 1.00 -15.76
N ILE A 161 -1.15 0.32 -16.25
CA ILE A 161 -1.84 0.73 -17.48
C ILE A 161 -2.49 2.10 -17.29
N SER A 162 -3.18 2.32 -16.15
CA SER A 162 -3.81 3.60 -15.85
C SER A 162 -2.80 4.74 -15.77
N TYR A 163 -1.60 4.50 -15.26
CA TYR A 163 -0.52 5.49 -15.22
C TYR A 163 -0.06 5.88 -16.63
N PHE A 164 0.31 4.90 -17.46
CA PHE A 164 0.84 5.18 -18.80
C PHE A 164 -0.19 5.84 -19.72
N VAL A 165 -1.44 5.34 -19.70
CA VAL A 165 -2.54 5.91 -20.49
C VAL A 165 -2.93 7.29 -19.94
N GLY A 166 -2.94 7.43 -18.61
CA GLY A 166 -3.19 8.70 -17.94
C GLY A 166 -2.16 9.77 -18.30
N GLN A 167 -0.88 9.42 -18.37
CA GLN A 167 0.17 10.36 -18.79
C GLN A 167 -0.02 10.86 -20.23
N LYS A 168 -0.61 10.03 -21.11
CA LYS A 168 -0.90 10.40 -22.50
C LYS A 168 -2.13 11.30 -22.64
N HIS A 169 -3.20 11.04 -21.87
CA HIS A 169 -4.45 11.79 -21.98
C HIS A 169 -4.55 13.01 -21.07
N TYR A 170 -3.92 12.95 -19.89
CA TYR A 170 -3.96 13.98 -18.87
C TYR A 170 -2.62 14.02 -18.13
N PRO A 171 -1.57 14.63 -18.73
CA PRO A 171 -0.23 14.60 -18.18
C PRO A 171 -0.21 15.36 -16.84
N ILE A 172 0.02 14.60 -15.77
CA ILE A 172 0.28 15.09 -14.41
C ILE A 172 1.76 14.81 -14.14
N ALA A 173 2.49 15.83 -13.69
CA ALA A 173 3.91 15.71 -13.38
C ALA A 173 4.12 15.03 -12.02
N TYR A 174 3.82 13.72 -11.95
CA TYR A 174 4.08 12.94 -10.75
C TYR A 174 5.60 12.90 -10.45
N PRO A 175 6.03 13.12 -9.20
CA PRO A 175 7.44 13.08 -8.81
C PRO A 175 7.94 11.63 -8.76
N MET A 176 8.07 11.00 -9.93
CA MET A 176 8.39 9.57 -10.06
C MET A 176 9.76 9.20 -9.48
N LYS A 177 10.72 10.13 -9.50
CA LYS A 177 12.02 9.94 -8.84
C LYS A 177 11.85 9.76 -7.34
N ASP A 178 11.06 10.62 -6.69
CA ASP A 178 10.82 10.54 -5.25
C ASP A 178 10.02 9.30 -4.88
N ILE A 179 8.94 9.02 -5.63
CA ILE A 179 8.11 7.82 -5.43
C ILE A 179 8.96 6.54 -5.57
N GLY A 180 9.84 6.49 -6.57
CA GLY A 180 10.76 5.37 -6.79
C GLY A 180 11.77 5.23 -5.64
N ILE A 181 12.31 6.34 -5.13
CA ILE A 181 13.24 6.32 -3.99
C ILE A 181 12.54 5.82 -2.72
N TYR A 182 11.35 6.32 -2.40
CA TYR A 182 10.61 5.87 -1.22
C TYR A 182 10.20 4.39 -1.32
N THR A 183 9.70 3.97 -2.48
CA THR A 183 9.34 2.56 -2.73
C THR A 183 10.57 1.66 -2.64
N GLY A 184 11.69 2.07 -3.25
CA GLY A 184 12.95 1.32 -3.22
C GLY A 184 13.54 1.22 -1.81
N LEU A 185 13.53 2.33 -1.06
CA LEU A 185 13.96 2.34 0.33
C LEU A 185 13.07 1.42 1.20
N ALA A 186 11.74 1.51 1.04
CA ALA A 186 10.81 0.64 1.76
C ALA A 186 11.04 -0.84 1.43
N ALA A 187 11.31 -1.17 0.16
CA ALA A 187 11.63 -2.54 -0.25
C ALA A 187 12.93 -3.04 0.39
N VAL A 188 14.00 -2.24 0.37
CA VAL A 188 15.28 -2.59 1.02
C VAL A 188 15.10 -2.79 2.52
N LEU A 189 14.41 -1.88 3.19
CA LEU A 189 14.13 -1.99 4.62
C LEU A 189 13.25 -3.20 4.93
N PHE A 190 12.24 -3.49 4.10
CA PHE A 190 11.41 -4.68 4.24
C PHE A 190 12.26 -5.96 4.17
N VAL A 191 13.15 -6.09 3.17
CA VAL A 191 14.05 -7.25 3.08
C VAL A 191 14.95 -7.33 4.30
N ALA A 192 15.49 -6.19 4.77
CA ALA A 192 16.30 -6.14 5.98
C ALA A 192 15.52 -6.54 7.25
N MET A 193 14.22 -6.23 7.34
CA MET A 193 13.34 -6.63 8.44
C MET A 193 13.03 -8.13 8.48
N LEU A 194 13.18 -8.85 7.35
CA LEU A 194 13.03 -10.30 7.29
C LEU A 194 14.20 -11.04 7.97
N TRP A 195 15.32 -10.34 8.22
CA TRP A 195 16.47 -10.93 8.88
C TRP A 195 16.27 -10.93 10.40
N HIS A 196 16.69 -12.02 11.04
CA HIS A 196 16.58 -12.26 12.48
C HIS A 196 17.98 -12.40 13.12
N PRO A 197 18.75 -11.30 13.20
CA PRO A 197 20.16 -11.37 13.60
C PRO A 197 20.38 -11.66 15.09
N PHE A 198 19.40 -11.37 15.96
CA PHE A 198 19.60 -11.43 17.42
C PHE A 198 18.98 -12.66 18.08
N GLY A 199 18.17 -13.43 17.36
CA GLY A 199 17.59 -14.71 17.82
C GLY A 199 16.59 -14.59 18.98
N THR A 200 16.36 -13.40 19.52
CA THR A 200 15.36 -13.12 20.57
C THR A 200 14.27 -12.21 20.02
N ALA A 201 13.01 -12.56 20.28
CA ALA A 201 11.85 -11.84 19.72
C ALA A 201 11.85 -10.34 20.08
N VAL A 202 12.33 -9.97 21.27
CA VAL A 202 12.42 -8.58 21.72
C VAL A 202 13.45 -7.80 20.92
N LEU A 203 14.67 -8.32 20.76
CA LEU A 203 15.73 -7.61 20.02
C LEU A 203 15.41 -7.52 18.53
N ASP A 204 14.80 -8.54 17.93
CA ASP A 204 14.37 -8.50 16.54
C ASP A 204 13.24 -7.48 16.31
N THR A 205 12.31 -7.34 17.28
CA THR A 205 11.28 -6.30 17.23
C THR A 205 11.90 -4.91 17.32
N VAL A 206 12.84 -4.70 18.25
CA VAL A 206 13.56 -3.42 18.38
C VAL A 206 14.32 -3.08 17.10
N TYR A 207 15.01 -4.06 16.50
CA TYR A 207 15.70 -3.90 15.23
C TYR A 207 14.76 -3.43 14.11
N ARG A 208 13.58 -4.05 13.98
CA ARG A 208 12.56 -3.63 13.00
C ARG A 208 12.01 -2.24 13.30
N CYS A 209 11.77 -1.90 14.57
CA CYS A 209 11.36 -0.56 14.96
C CYS A 209 12.43 0.49 14.59
N VAL A 210 13.71 0.18 14.76
CA VAL A 210 14.82 1.06 14.33
C VAL A 210 14.80 1.24 12.81
N LEU A 211 14.65 0.17 12.03
CA LEU A 211 14.55 0.27 10.56
C LEU A 211 13.33 1.11 10.12
N MET A 212 12.19 0.94 10.78
CA MET A 212 11.01 1.78 10.54
C MET A 212 11.28 3.25 10.87
N MET A 213 11.97 3.53 11.98
CA MET A 213 12.37 4.89 12.36
C MET A 213 13.35 5.50 11.34
N VAL A 214 14.24 4.71 10.75
CA VAL A 214 15.11 5.18 9.65
C VAL A 214 14.27 5.65 8.46
N PHE A 215 13.25 4.88 8.06
CA PHE A 215 12.33 5.31 7.00
C PHE A 215 11.66 6.64 7.34
N PHE A 216 11.13 6.75 8.56
CA PHE A 216 10.47 7.97 9.04
C PHE A 216 11.41 9.18 9.05
N VAL A 217 12.65 9.03 9.51
CA VAL A 217 13.64 10.12 9.53
C VAL A 217 14.04 10.55 8.10
N VAL A 218 14.25 9.59 7.19
CA VAL A 218 14.53 9.90 5.78
C VAL A 218 13.36 10.66 5.15
N MET A 219 12.13 10.18 5.39
CA MET A 219 10.89 10.83 4.96
C MET A 219 10.82 12.28 5.49
N PHE A 220 11.05 12.48 6.78
CA PHE A 220 10.94 13.79 7.42
C PHE A 220 11.99 14.78 6.92
N ARG A 221 13.23 14.31 6.72
CA ARG A 221 14.33 15.16 6.21
C ARG A 221 14.15 15.55 4.75
N ARG A 222 13.77 14.61 3.88
CA ARG A 222 13.64 14.89 2.44
C ARG A 222 12.47 15.81 2.12
N GLU A 223 11.38 15.72 2.86
CA GLU A 223 10.19 16.56 2.63
C GLU A 223 10.21 17.88 3.38
N HIS A 224 11.29 18.20 4.11
CA HIS A 224 11.36 19.39 4.97
C HIS A 224 10.11 19.57 5.84
N MET A 225 9.50 18.47 6.31
CA MET A 225 8.26 18.53 7.09
C MET A 225 8.40 19.38 8.36
N GLY A 226 9.62 19.60 8.85
CA GLY A 226 9.90 20.55 9.93
C GLY A 226 9.34 21.96 9.68
N GLU A 227 9.36 22.46 8.45
CA GLU A 227 8.78 23.77 8.09
C GLU A 227 7.24 23.73 8.06
N MET A 228 6.65 22.57 7.77
CA MET A 228 5.21 22.35 7.78
C MET A 228 4.68 22.23 9.22
N PHE A 229 5.43 21.57 10.11
CA PHE A 229 5.10 21.46 11.54
C PHE A 229 5.34 22.77 12.31
N GLN A 230 6.29 23.62 11.87
CA GLN A 230 6.43 24.99 12.40
C GLN A 230 5.20 25.88 12.12
N LYS A 231 4.44 25.58 11.04
CA LYS A 231 3.18 26.27 10.71
C LYS A 231 1.98 25.70 11.46
N LEU A 232 2.13 24.61 12.23
CA LEU A 232 1.07 24.08 13.08
C LEU A 232 1.07 24.79 14.44
N PRO A 233 -0.08 25.36 14.88
CA PRO A 233 -0.15 26.25 16.04
C PRO A 233 0.25 25.59 17.38
N VAL A 234 0.21 24.25 17.46
CA VAL A 234 0.50 23.50 18.70
C VAL A 234 1.91 22.89 18.72
N VAL A 235 2.46 22.51 17.56
CA VAL A 235 3.76 21.80 17.48
C VAL A 235 4.94 22.77 17.25
N GLY A 236 4.68 23.97 16.71
CA GLY A 236 5.71 24.99 16.48
C GLY A 236 6.42 25.50 17.75
N ARG A 237 5.90 25.22 18.95
CA ARG A 237 6.57 25.60 20.22
C ARG A 237 7.66 24.63 20.68
N PHE A 238 7.65 23.38 20.23
CA PHE A 238 8.63 22.37 20.65
C PHE A 238 9.87 22.31 19.76
N PHE A 239 9.84 22.95 18.59
CA PHE A 239 10.91 22.95 17.59
C PHE A 239 11.56 24.34 17.41
N ARG A 240 11.51 25.19 18.43
CA ARG A 240 12.18 26.49 18.42
C ARG A 240 13.51 26.43 19.16
#